data_AF-A0A2D4G211-F1
#
_entry.id   AF-A0A2D4G211-F1
#
_cell.length_a   1.000
_cell.length_b   1.000
_cell.length_c   1.000
_cell.angle_alpha   90.00
_cell.angle_beta   90.00
_cell.angle_gamma   90.00
#
_symmetry.space_group_name_H-M   'P 1'
#
loop_
_entity.id
_entity.type
_entity.pdbx_description
1 polymer ?
#
loop_
_entity_poly.entity_id
_entity_poly.type
_entity_poly.pdbx_seq_one_letter_code
_entity_poly.pdbx_strand_id
1 'polypeptide(L)'
;PSEKDNPPAVTLNLGEEYPSMETQGPVPELLRKVLAAYDTMIQTSRTLIESADAVHAKIIQVQQAGMGFHKELHRLEAKEGLKGRKLQKALESFAWNITVLKGQADLLKHSKAEGLDTLWQIHNAAQSCGIGRNGAASPDLFRNRAVLDPIPEAEGACEPGSS
;
A
#
# COMPACT_ATOMS: atom_id res chain seq x y z
N PRO A 1 -47.30 6.67 -18.28
CA PRO A 1 -46.36 7.28 -19.25
C PRO A 1 -45.69 8.52 -18.62
N SER A 2 -44.40 8.54 -18.30
CA SER A 2 -43.26 7.91 -18.99
C SER A 2 -42.15 7.61 -17.99
N GLU A 3 -41.68 6.37 -17.94
CA GLU A 3 -40.31 6.04 -17.50
C GLU A 3 -39.37 6.82 -18.42
N LYS A 4 -38.88 7.96 -17.94
CA LYS A 4 -37.89 8.74 -18.68
C LYS A 4 -36.59 7.95 -18.66
N ASP A 5 -36.09 7.64 -19.85
CA ASP A 5 -34.72 7.21 -20.14
C ASP A 5 -33.73 8.05 -19.33
N ASN A 6 -33.29 7.53 -18.18
CA ASN A 6 -32.14 8.11 -17.50
C ASN A 6 -30.90 7.49 -18.16
N PRO A 7 -30.04 8.28 -18.83
CA PRO A 7 -28.87 7.74 -19.50
C PRO A 7 -27.96 7.03 -18.49
N PRO A 8 -27.27 5.95 -18.90
CA PRO A 8 -26.36 5.23 -18.01
C PRO A 8 -25.27 6.17 -17.51
N ALA A 9 -25.22 6.40 -16.21
CA ALA A 9 -24.23 7.26 -15.57
C ALA A 9 -23.55 6.53 -14.41
N VAL A 10 -22.27 6.84 -14.18
CA VAL A 10 -21.49 6.32 -13.07
C VAL A 10 -20.91 7.48 -12.29
N THR A 11 -21.06 7.45 -10.97
CA THR A 11 -20.51 8.44 -10.04
C THR A 11 -19.67 7.74 -8.97
N LEU A 12 -18.66 8.42 -8.44
CA LEU A 12 -17.89 7.92 -7.29
C LEU A 12 -18.41 8.57 -6.01
N ASN A 13 -18.80 7.77 -5.04
CA ASN A 13 -19.05 8.26 -3.68
C ASN A 13 -17.71 8.42 -2.96
N LEU A 14 -17.36 9.67 -2.65
CA LEU A 14 -16.13 10.05 -1.95
C LEU A 14 -16.36 10.36 -0.47
N GLY A 15 -17.59 10.16 0.04
CA GLY A 15 -17.94 10.40 1.44
C GLY A 15 -17.46 9.31 2.39
N GLU A 16 -16.98 8.19 1.85
CA GLU A 16 -16.46 7.06 2.62
C GLU A 16 -14.93 7.00 2.54
N GLU A 17 -14.34 6.28 3.50
CA GLU A 17 -12.90 6.03 3.57
C GLU A 17 -12.37 5.29 2.32
N TYR A 18 -13.21 4.41 1.77
CA TYR A 18 -12.95 3.68 0.54
C TYR A 18 -14.00 4.10 -0.51
N PRO A 19 -13.60 4.71 -1.63
CA PRO A 19 -14.54 5.21 -2.62
C PRO A 19 -15.29 4.05 -3.31
N SER A 20 -16.59 4.23 -3.50
CA SER A 20 -17.46 3.25 -4.18
C SER A 20 -18.05 3.85 -5.45
N MET A 21 -18.23 3.01 -6.49
CA MET A 21 -18.88 3.42 -7.73
C MET A 21 -20.39 3.17 -7.66
N GLU A 22 -21.18 4.21 -7.90
CA GLU A 22 -22.64 4.15 -7.98
C GLU A 22 -23.07 4.23 -9.45
N THR A 23 -24.04 3.41 -9.85
CA THR A 23 -24.59 3.41 -11.21
C THR A 23 -26.01 3.92 -11.24
N GLN A 24 -26.36 4.62 -12.31
CA GLN A 24 -27.72 5.09 -12.58
C GLN A 24 -28.15 4.61 -13.97
N GLY A 25 -29.37 4.08 -14.08
CA GLY A 25 -29.91 3.57 -15.34
C GLY A 25 -29.40 2.17 -15.73
N PRO A 26 -29.81 1.65 -16.91
CA PRO A 26 -29.44 0.32 -17.36
C PRO A 26 -27.95 0.23 -17.75
N VAL A 27 -27.18 -0.57 -17.01
CA VAL A 27 -25.72 -0.68 -17.16
C VAL A 27 -25.35 -1.73 -18.23
N PRO A 28 -24.61 -1.35 -19.29
CA PRO A 28 -24.10 -2.29 -20.28
C PRO A 28 -23.17 -3.36 -19.70
N GLU A 29 -23.11 -4.55 -20.32
CA GLU A 29 -22.27 -5.68 -19.88
C GLU A 29 -20.81 -5.31 -19.64
N LEU A 30 -20.21 -4.57 -20.58
CA LEU A 30 -18.82 -4.13 -20.47
C LEU A 30 -18.59 -3.24 -19.24
N LEU A 31 -19.51 -2.30 -18.99
CA LEU A 31 -19.41 -1.39 -17.86
C LEU A 31 -19.56 -2.16 -16.53
N ARG A 32 -20.40 -3.19 -16.49
CA ARG A 32 -20.53 -4.07 -15.31
C ARG A 32 -19.22 -4.77 -14.95
N LYS A 33 -18.47 -5.24 -15.94
CA LYS A 33 -17.16 -5.87 -15.72
C LYS A 33 -16.14 -4.88 -15.15
N VAL A 34 -16.15 -3.64 -15.65
CA VAL A 34 -15.28 -2.57 -15.14
C VAL A 34 -15.63 -2.23 -13.68
N LEU A 35 -16.91 -2.11 -13.35
CA LEU A 35 -17.38 -1.86 -11.99
C LEU A 35 -16.98 -2.99 -11.03
N ALA A 36 -17.12 -4.24 -11.45
CA ALA A 36 -16.71 -5.39 -10.65
C ALA A 36 -15.18 -5.43 -10.43
N ALA A 37 -14.40 -5.07 -11.46
CA ALA A 37 -12.95 -4.98 -11.33
C ALA A 37 -12.52 -3.85 -10.38
N TYR A 38 -13.20 -2.70 -10.44
CA TYR A 38 -12.98 -1.60 -9.50
C TYR A 38 -13.31 -1.99 -8.07
N ASP A 39 -14.45 -2.62 -7.83
CA ASP A 39 -14.83 -3.08 -6.49
C ASP A 39 -13.80 -4.08 -5.94
N THR A 40 -13.36 -5.04 -6.77
CA THR A 40 -12.30 -5.99 -6.42
C THR A 40 -10.99 -5.26 -6.03
N MET A 41 -10.61 -4.23 -6.79
CA MET A 41 -9.43 -3.42 -6.50
C MET A 41 -9.56 -2.70 -5.15
N ILE A 42 -10.70 -2.04 -4.89
CA ILE A 42 -10.95 -1.34 -3.63
C ILE A 42 -10.93 -2.31 -2.44
N GLN A 43 -11.58 -3.48 -2.56
CA GLN A 43 -11.58 -4.51 -1.52
C GLN A 43 -10.19 -5.07 -1.25
N THR A 44 -9.38 -5.27 -2.29
CA THR A 44 -7.99 -5.74 -2.15
C THR A 44 -7.14 -4.69 -1.45
N SER A 45 -7.25 -3.41 -1.85
CA SER A 45 -6.55 -2.31 -1.19
C SER A 45 -6.96 -2.16 0.26
N ARG A 46 -8.25 -2.28 0.58
CA ARG A 46 -8.78 -2.27 1.95
C ARG A 46 -8.15 -3.38 2.78
N THR A 47 -8.22 -4.61 2.29
CA THR A 47 -7.65 -5.78 2.98
C THR A 47 -6.16 -5.58 3.25
N LEU A 48 -5.41 -5.06 2.27
CA LEU A 48 -4.00 -4.75 2.42
C LEU A 48 -3.76 -3.69 3.51
N ILE A 49 -4.45 -2.54 3.44
CA ILE A 49 -4.25 -1.41 4.35
C ILE A 49 -4.59 -1.79 5.79
N GLU A 50 -5.72 -2.46 6.00
CA GLU A 50 -6.22 -2.85 7.32
C GLU A 50 -5.38 -3.98 7.95
N SER A 51 -4.90 -4.95 7.16
CA SER A 51 -4.14 -6.09 7.69
C SER A 51 -2.62 -5.86 7.78
N ALA A 52 -2.07 -4.91 7.03
CA ALA A 52 -0.63 -4.71 6.90
C ALA A 52 0.08 -4.46 8.24
N ASP A 53 -0.50 -3.67 9.16
CA ASP A 53 0.16 -3.38 10.44
C ASP A 53 0.26 -4.63 11.32
N ALA A 54 -0.82 -5.44 11.36
CA ALA A 54 -0.85 -6.67 12.12
C ALA A 54 0.11 -7.73 11.56
N VAL A 55 0.19 -7.85 10.23
CA VAL A 55 1.12 -8.78 9.57
C VAL A 55 2.57 -8.30 9.75
N HIS A 56 2.83 -7.00 9.59
CA HIS A 56 4.15 -6.41 9.83
C HIS A 56 4.61 -6.68 11.28
N ALA A 57 3.76 -6.43 12.27
CA ALA A 57 4.07 -6.71 13.68
C ALA A 57 4.44 -8.19 13.92
N LYS A 58 3.71 -9.12 13.30
CA LYS A 58 4.04 -10.56 13.35
C LYS A 58 5.39 -10.87 12.72
N ILE A 59 5.72 -10.26 11.58
CA ILE A 59 7.03 -10.44 10.94
C ILE A 59 8.14 -9.96 11.88
N ILE A 60 8.01 -8.78 12.48
CA ILE A 60 8.99 -8.25 13.44
C ILE A 60 9.13 -9.18 14.65
N GLN A 61 8.02 -9.70 15.20
CA GLN A 61 8.05 -10.64 16.30
C GLN A 61 8.79 -11.93 15.94
N VAL A 62 8.52 -12.50 14.77
CA VAL A 62 9.19 -13.71 14.27
C VAL A 62 10.69 -13.45 14.06
N GLN A 63 11.08 -12.28 13.55
CA GLN A 63 12.48 -11.91 13.43
C GLN A 63 13.18 -11.82 14.79
N GLN A 64 12.55 -11.18 15.78
CA GLN A 64 13.11 -11.07 17.13
C GLN A 64 13.29 -12.45 17.78
N ALA A 65 12.28 -13.32 17.67
CA ALA A 65 12.37 -14.70 18.14
C ALA A 65 13.48 -15.47 17.41
N GLY A 66 13.56 -15.30 16.08
CA GLY A 66 14.61 -15.85 15.25
C GLY A 66 16.00 -15.43 15.75
N MET A 67 16.24 -14.14 15.98
CA MET A 67 17.53 -13.66 16.50
C MET A 67 17.89 -14.27 17.87
N GLY A 68 16.88 -14.64 18.68
CA GLY A 68 17.09 -15.45 19.89
C GLY A 68 17.63 -16.84 19.57
N PHE A 69 17.05 -17.53 18.57
CA PHE A 69 17.52 -18.85 18.13
C PHE A 69 18.92 -18.82 17.51
N HIS A 70 19.33 -17.72 16.87
CA HIS A 70 20.71 -17.57 16.40
C HIS A 70 21.74 -17.69 17.55
N LYS A 71 21.45 -17.06 18.69
CA LYS A 71 22.30 -17.13 19.88
C LYS A 71 22.33 -18.56 20.44
N GLU A 72 21.19 -19.24 20.40
CA GLU A 72 21.06 -20.62 20.84
C GLU A 72 21.79 -21.61 19.92
N LEU A 73 21.84 -21.34 18.61
CA LEU A 73 22.57 -22.17 17.64
C LEU A 73 24.08 -22.15 17.92
N HIS A 74 24.65 -20.98 18.25
CA HIS A 74 26.05 -20.88 18.70
C HIS A 74 26.28 -21.53 20.06
N ARG A 75 25.29 -21.49 20.96
CA ARG A 75 25.36 -22.20 22.24
C ARG A 75 25.37 -23.72 22.05
N LEU A 76 24.57 -24.23 21.10
CA LEU A 76 24.51 -25.64 20.71
C LEU A 76 25.78 -26.12 20.02
N GLU A 77 26.43 -25.29 19.20
CA GLU A 77 27.77 -25.55 18.66
C GLU A 77 28.78 -25.83 19.78
N ALA A 78 28.79 -24.96 20.81
CA ALA A 78 29.73 -25.05 21.92
C ALA A 78 29.43 -26.24 22.85
N LYS A 79 28.14 -26.56 23.07
CA LYS A 79 27.70 -27.57 24.04
C LYS A 79 27.59 -28.98 23.46
N GLU A 80 27.13 -29.13 22.21
CA GLU A 80 26.80 -30.44 21.62
C GLU A 80 27.71 -30.83 20.45
N GLY A 81 28.75 -30.03 20.18
CA GLY A 81 29.79 -30.38 19.21
C GLY A 81 29.32 -30.33 17.77
N LEU A 82 28.19 -29.66 17.49
CA LEU A 82 27.75 -29.36 16.12
C LEU A 82 28.82 -28.45 15.48
N LYS A 83 29.70 -29.02 14.66
CA LYS A 83 30.86 -28.29 14.09
C LYS A 83 30.98 -28.54 12.58
N GLY A 84 31.72 -27.65 11.93
CA GLY A 84 32.08 -27.78 10.52
C GLY A 84 30.93 -27.44 9.55
N ARG A 85 30.97 -28.04 8.36
CA ARG A 85 30.18 -27.60 7.19
C ARG A 85 28.66 -27.63 7.39
N LYS A 86 28.13 -28.50 8.26
CA LYS A 86 26.69 -28.58 8.55
C LYS A 86 26.19 -27.40 9.37
N LEU A 87 26.96 -26.98 10.38
CA LEU A 87 26.64 -25.78 11.17
C LEU A 87 26.73 -24.51 10.32
N GLN A 88 27.79 -24.39 9.53
CA GLN A 88 27.99 -23.23 8.65
C GLN A 88 26.79 -23.03 7.71
N LYS A 89 26.31 -24.11 7.08
CA LYS A 89 25.10 -24.07 6.26
C LYS A 89 23.84 -23.68 7.04
N ALA A 90 23.70 -24.15 8.28
CA ALA A 90 22.58 -23.78 9.13
C ALA A 90 22.60 -22.29 9.49
N LEU A 91 23.78 -21.73 9.80
CA LEU A 91 23.98 -20.31 10.05
C LEU A 91 23.68 -19.45 8.82
N GLU A 92 24.20 -19.85 7.66
CA GLU A 92 23.95 -19.16 6.38
C GLU A 92 22.46 -19.18 6.02
N SER A 93 21.81 -20.35 6.12
CA SER A 93 20.37 -20.49 5.89
C SER A 93 19.56 -19.63 6.86
N PHE A 94 19.98 -19.57 8.12
CA PHE A 94 19.32 -18.74 9.12
C PHE A 94 19.45 -17.24 8.78
N ALA A 95 20.65 -16.76 8.44
CA ALA A 95 20.88 -15.38 8.04
C ALA A 95 20.05 -14.99 6.81
N TRP A 96 19.92 -15.90 5.84
CA TRP A 96 19.06 -15.73 4.68
C TRP A 96 17.58 -15.59 5.09
N ASN A 97 17.06 -16.46 5.96
CA ASN A 97 15.68 -16.38 6.44
C ASN A 97 15.37 -15.03 7.12
N ILE A 98 16.28 -14.53 7.96
CA ILE A 98 16.11 -13.22 8.61
C ILE A 98 16.08 -12.09 7.57
N THR A 99 16.96 -12.14 6.58
CA THR A 99 17.03 -11.14 5.51
C THR A 99 15.76 -11.16 4.64
N VAL A 100 15.24 -12.34 4.30
CA VAL A 100 13.98 -12.49 3.57
C VAL A 100 12.81 -11.92 4.36
N LEU A 101 12.70 -12.25 5.65
CA LEU A 101 11.65 -11.68 6.52
C LEU A 101 11.74 -10.14 6.57
N LYS A 102 12.95 -9.59 6.56
CA LYS A 102 13.15 -8.14 6.54
C LYS A 102 12.67 -7.52 5.24
N GLY A 103 13.04 -8.12 4.11
CA GLY A 103 12.54 -7.73 2.80
C GLY A 103 11.01 -7.79 2.70
N GLN A 104 10.37 -8.81 3.32
CA GLN A 104 8.91 -8.91 3.35
C GLN A 104 8.26 -7.82 4.22
N ALA A 105 8.84 -7.47 5.36
CA ALA A 105 8.36 -6.37 6.20
C ALA A 105 8.43 -5.03 5.45
N ASP A 106 9.57 -4.77 4.80
CA ASP A 106 9.79 -3.55 4.02
C ASP A 106 8.84 -3.47 2.82
N LEU A 107 8.66 -4.58 2.09
CA LEU A 107 7.73 -4.67 0.98
C LEU A 107 6.30 -4.40 1.43
N LEU A 108 5.85 -5.00 2.53
CA LEU A 108 4.50 -4.81 3.06
C LEU A 108 4.24 -3.34 3.44
N LYS A 109 5.23 -2.69 4.06
CA LYS A 109 5.16 -1.26 4.40
C LYS A 109 5.03 -0.40 3.14
N HIS A 110 5.79 -0.73 2.10
CA HIS A 110 5.72 -0.04 0.82
C HIS A 110 4.37 -0.25 0.12
N SER A 111 3.90 -1.49 0.02
CA SER A 111 2.61 -1.82 -0.60
C SER A 111 1.43 -1.14 0.11
N LYS A 112 1.45 -1.04 1.44
CA LYS A 112 0.45 -0.25 2.18
C LYS A 112 0.48 1.23 1.76
N ALA A 113 1.68 1.82 1.66
CA ALA A 113 1.83 3.22 1.26
C ALA A 113 1.32 3.46 -0.17
N GLU A 114 1.64 2.57 -1.11
CA GLU A 114 1.13 2.60 -2.49
C GLU A 114 -0.39 2.43 -2.55
N GLY A 115 -0.96 1.56 -1.72
CA GLY A 115 -2.41 1.38 -1.60
C GLY A 115 -3.11 2.67 -1.15
N LEU A 116 -2.55 3.35 -0.15
CA LEU A 116 -3.05 4.66 0.31
C LEU A 116 -2.90 5.74 -0.76
N ASP A 117 -1.77 5.77 -1.47
CA ASP A 117 -1.54 6.71 -2.57
C ASP A 117 -2.52 6.48 -3.72
N THR A 118 -2.79 5.23 -4.07
CA THR A 118 -3.79 4.86 -5.09
C THR A 118 -5.17 5.39 -4.73
N LEU A 119 -5.61 5.22 -3.49
CA LEU A 119 -6.90 5.75 -3.02
C LEU A 119 -6.98 7.28 -3.11
N TRP A 120 -5.88 7.97 -2.79
CA TRP A 120 -5.79 9.42 -2.90
C TRP A 120 -5.85 9.89 -4.37
N GLN A 121 -5.13 9.20 -5.26
CA GLN A 121 -5.16 9.50 -6.69
C GLN A 121 -6.58 9.33 -7.25
N ILE A 122 -7.28 8.25 -6.85
CA ILE A 122 -8.69 8.02 -7.21
C ILE A 122 -9.57 9.18 -6.73
N HIS A 123 -9.40 9.63 -5.48
CA HIS A 123 -10.18 10.74 -4.94
C HIS A 123 -9.97 12.03 -5.74
N ASN A 124 -8.72 12.41 -6.01
CA ASN A 124 -8.40 13.62 -6.75
C ASN A 124 -8.84 13.55 -8.21
N ALA A 125 -8.65 12.40 -8.86
CA ALA A 125 -9.12 12.19 -10.23
C ALA A 125 -10.65 12.31 -10.28
N ALA A 126 -11.37 11.71 -9.32
CA ALA A 126 -12.81 11.80 -9.26
C ALA A 126 -13.32 13.24 -9.06
N GLN A 127 -12.68 14.02 -8.20
CA GLN A 127 -12.99 15.44 -8.01
C GLN A 127 -12.68 16.26 -9.28
N SER A 128 -11.50 16.07 -9.87
CA SER A 128 -11.04 16.80 -11.05
C SER A 128 -11.87 16.50 -12.29
N CYS A 129 -12.37 15.26 -12.42
CA CYS A 129 -13.25 14.83 -13.50
C CYS A 129 -14.73 15.18 -13.26
N GLY A 130 -15.08 15.73 -12.09
CA GLY A 130 -16.48 16.07 -11.76
C GLY A 130 -17.41 14.86 -11.56
N ILE A 131 -16.85 13.67 -11.40
CA ILE A 131 -17.60 12.41 -11.16
C ILE A 131 -17.72 12.07 -9.68
N GLY A 132 -16.96 12.76 -8.83
CA GLY A 132 -16.97 12.60 -7.38
C GLY A 132 -18.17 13.28 -6.73
N ARG A 133 -18.91 12.52 -5.92
CA ARG A 133 -20.01 12.97 -5.07
C ARG A 133 -19.57 12.95 -3.60
N ASN A 134 -20.09 13.88 -2.79
CA ASN A 134 -19.83 13.96 -1.35
C ASN A 134 -18.36 14.25 -0.95
N GLY A 135 -17.48 14.59 -1.90
CA GLY A 135 -16.04 14.78 -1.67
C GLY A 135 -15.63 16.10 -0.99
N ALA A 136 -16.48 16.70 -0.16
CA ALA A 136 -16.15 17.95 0.53
C ALA A 136 -15.20 17.75 1.72
N ALA A 137 -15.05 16.50 2.20
CA ALA A 137 -14.10 16.12 3.24
C ALA A 137 -13.09 15.14 2.65
N SER A 138 -11.80 15.41 2.90
CA SER A 138 -10.72 14.46 2.59
C SER A 138 -10.72 13.37 3.66
N PRO A 139 -10.83 12.08 3.30
CA PRO A 139 -10.74 10.96 4.23
C PRO A 139 -9.54 11.03 5.18
N ASP A 140 -9.72 10.65 6.44
CA ASP A 140 -8.67 10.65 7.47
C ASP A 140 -7.45 9.78 7.06
N LEU A 141 -7.65 8.76 6.21
CA LEU A 141 -6.58 7.96 5.62
C LEU A 141 -5.51 8.80 4.90
N PHE A 142 -5.90 9.92 4.30
CA PHE A 142 -5.01 10.80 3.56
C PHE A 142 -4.21 11.73 4.46
N ARG A 143 -4.57 11.87 5.74
CA ARG A 143 -3.86 12.73 6.69
C ARG A 143 -2.48 12.17 7.06
N ASN A 144 -2.34 10.85 7.02
CA ASN A 144 -1.06 10.15 7.22
C ASN A 144 -0.07 10.36 6.07
N ARG A 145 -0.50 10.94 4.94
CA ARG A 145 0.33 11.26 3.77
C ARG A 145 0.96 12.66 3.85
N ALA A 146 0.40 13.59 4.61
CA ALA A 146 0.70 15.04 4.51
C ALA A 146 2.15 15.46 4.85
N VAL A 147 3.05 14.50 5.09
CA VAL A 147 4.49 14.72 5.16
C VAL A 147 5.11 14.32 3.82
N LEU A 148 4.96 15.19 2.82
CA LEU A 148 5.89 15.26 1.70
C LEU A 148 6.54 16.64 1.80
N ASP A 149 7.81 16.67 2.22
CA ASP A 149 8.56 17.91 2.36
C ASP A 149 8.63 18.66 1.02
N PRO A 150 8.45 19.99 1.00
CA PRO A 150 8.55 20.78 -0.21
C PRO A 150 9.96 20.71 -0.80
N ILE A 151 10.04 20.46 -2.10
CA ILE A 151 11.29 20.46 -2.87
C ILE A 151 11.80 21.91 -2.91
N PRO A 152 13.04 22.21 -2.47
CA PRO A 152 13.59 23.56 -2.57
C PRO A 152 13.77 23.93 -4.05
N GLU A 153 13.09 24.99 -4.47
CA GLU A 153 13.27 25.59 -5.79
C GLU A 153 14.69 26.18 -5.85
N ALA A 154 15.52 25.66 -6.76
CA ALA A 154 16.80 26.26 -7.07
C ALA A 154 16.57 27.50 -7.95
N GLU A 155 16.72 28.70 -7.35
CA GLU A 155 16.75 29.95 -8.09
C GLU A 155 17.96 29.98 -9.04
N GLY A 156 17.71 29.73 -10.31
CA GLY A 156 18.66 29.99 -11.39
C GLY A 156 18.68 31.48 -11.71
N ALA A 157 19.59 32.23 -11.10
CA ALA A 157 19.92 33.59 -11.56
C ALA A 157 20.96 33.50 -12.69
N CYS A 158 20.49 33.77 -13.90
CA CYS A 158 21.29 33.96 -15.10
C CYS A 158 21.91 35.37 -15.06
N GLU A 159 23.24 35.48 -14.90
CA GLU A 159 23.96 36.75 -15.08
C GLU A 159 24.21 36.98 -16.59
N PRO A 160 23.79 38.13 -17.17
CA PRO A 160 24.15 38.49 -18.54
C PRO A 160 25.54 39.13 -18.55
N GLY A 161 26.37 38.72 -19.50
CA GLY A 161 27.71 39.27 -19.67
C GLY A 161 27.71 40.80 -19.85
N SER A 162 28.80 41.43 -19.41
CA SER A 162 29.19 42.76 -19.87
C SER A 162 30.71 42.87 -19.92
N SER A 163 31.17 43.11 -21.15
CA SER A 163 32.33 43.89 -21.63
C SER A 163 33.71 43.65 -21.04
#